data_AF-X1ITM6-F1
#
_entry.id   AF-X1ITM6-F1
#
_cell.length_a   1.000
_cell.length_b   1.000
_cell.length_c   1.000
_cell.angle_alpha   90.00
_cell.angle_beta   90.00
_cell.angle_gamma   90.00
#
_symmetry.space_group_name_H-M   'P 1'
#
loop_
_entity.id
_entity.type
_entity.pdbx_description
1 polymer ?
#
loop_
_entity_poly.entity_id
_entity_poly.type
_entity_poly.pdbx_seq_one_letter_code
_entity_poly.pdbx_strand_id
1 'polypeptide(L)'
;TQDYKNIYIEEMEKMFGNSVSNIKEDYDIYCFVVSHFIHVPFYVYAYNMANLLVIALYQMYLEEKDEFKPKFVKLLSVGTSLTPEQMLAEIGVDLNDPTFWQKGINYLTSQIDKLEELIN
;
A
#
# COMPACT_ATOMS: atom_id res chain seq x y z
N THR A 1 3.64 20.80 21.05
CA THR A 1 3.35 19.39 21.38
C THR A 1 1.90 19.05 21.18
N GLN A 2 0.94 19.81 21.74
CA GLN A 2 -0.49 19.52 21.56
C GLN A 2 -0.95 19.60 20.09
N ASP A 3 -0.43 20.55 19.30
CA ASP A 3 -0.79 20.68 17.88
C ASP A 3 -0.45 19.41 17.07
N TYR A 4 0.72 18.81 17.32
CA TYR A 4 1.12 17.56 16.65
C TYR A 4 0.21 16.39 17.02
N LYS A 5 -0.21 16.30 18.29
CA LYS A 5 -1.18 15.31 18.74
C LYS A 5 -2.52 15.51 18.03
N ASN A 6 -3.00 16.74 17.95
CA ASN A 6 -4.28 17.05 17.31
C ASN A 6 -4.26 16.68 15.82
N ILE A 7 -3.21 17.06 15.07
CA ILE A 7 -3.05 16.69 13.66
C ILE A 7 -3.03 15.16 13.49
N TYR A 8 -2.29 14.45 14.36
CA TYR A 8 -2.21 12.99 14.28
C TYR A 8 -3.56 12.32 14.53
N ILE A 9 -4.31 12.79 15.52
CA ILE A 9 -5.66 12.28 15.80
C ILE A 9 -6.61 12.56 14.65
N GLU A 10 -6.60 13.77 14.08
CA GLU A 10 -7.43 14.13 12.92
C GLU A 10 -7.17 13.20 11.72
N GLU A 11 -5.91 12.85 11.44
CA GLU A 11 -5.57 11.92 10.36
C GLU A 11 -5.96 10.47 10.68
N MET A 12 -5.83 10.04 11.94
CA MET A 12 -6.29 8.70 12.35
C MET A 12 -7.82 8.58 12.25
N GLU A 13 -8.58 9.58 12.69
CA GLU A 13 -10.04 9.59 12.60
C GLU A 13 -10.50 9.51 11.14
N LYS A 14 -9.82 10.22 10.22
CA LYS A 14 -10.08 10.09 8.77
C LYS A 14 -9.79 8.69 8.24
N MET A 15 -8.69 8.07 8.68
CA MET A 15 -8.26 6.75 8.21
C MET A 15 -9.19 5.63 8.69
N PHE A 16 -9.56 5.63 9.97
CA PHE A 16 -10.32 4.54 10.59
C PHE A 16 -11.83 4.76 10.58
N GLY A 17 -12.29 6.01 10.40
CA GLY A 17 -13.71 6.34 10.50
C GLY A 17 -14.31 5.81 11.81
N ASN A 18 -15.40 5.06 11.71
CA ASN A 18 -16.09 4.49 12.88
C ASN A 18 -15.63 3.08 13.28
N SER A 19 -14.59 2.53 12.64
CA SER A 19 -14.13 1.16 12.89
C SER A 19 -13.35 1.00 14.21
N VAL A 20 -12.78 2.09 14.73
CA VAL A 20 -12.00 2.12 15.98
C VAL A 20 -12.54 3.25 16.87
N SER A 21 -12.80 2.95 18.14
CA SER A 21 -13.22 3.93 19.15
C SER A 21 -12.04 4.42 20.00
N ASN A 22 -12.24 5.53 20.73
CA ASN A 22 -11.29 6.09 21.70
C ASN A 22 -9.91 6.45 21.10
N ILE A 23 -9.87 6.85 19.82
CA ILE A 23 -8.61 7.13 19.12
C ILE A 23 -7.79 8.20 19.86
N LYS A 24 -8.46 9.24 20.36
CA LYS A 24 -7.81 10.33 21.09
C LYS A 24 -7.19 9.87 22.41
N GLU A 25 -7.95 9.12 23.21
CA GLU A 25 -7.53 8.69 24.53
C GLU A 25 -6.39 7.66 24.45
N ASP A 26 -6.45 6.76 23.46
CA ASP A 26 -5.55 5.61 23.39
C ASP A 26 -4.31 5.87 22.52
N TYR A 27 -4.37 6.80 21.55
CA TYR A 27 -3.33 6.93 20.51
C TYR A 27 -2.65 8.30 20.39
N ASP A 28 -3.03 9.33 21.15
CA ASP A 28 -2.49 10.70 20.93
C ASP A 28 -0.96 10.81 21.05
N ILE A 29 -0.34 9.92 21.83
CA ILE A 29 1.10 9.93 22.10
C ILE A 29 1.90 9.24 21.00
N TYR A 30 1.26 8.42 20.17
CA TYR A 30 1.94 7.61 19.16
C TYR A 30 2.63 8.45 18.10
N CYS A 31 2.19 9.69 17.87
CA CYS A 31 2.88 10.62 16.97
C CYS A 31 4.34 10.89 17.38
N PHE A 32 4.72 10.64 18.64
CA PHE A 32 6.10 10.77 19.13
C PHE A 32 6.86 9.44 19.22
N VAL A 33 6.18 8.31 19.05
CA VAL A 33 6.78 6.96 19.12
C VAL A 33 7.26 6.50 17.74
N VAL A 34 6.64 7.00 16.66
CA VAL A 34 7.01 6.65 15.29
C VAL A 34 8.33 7.32 14.89
N SER A 35 9.42 6.56 15.03
CA SER A 35 10.79 7.00 14.73
C SER A 35 10.98 7.53 13.29
N HIS A 36 10.23 6.98 12.34
CA HIS A 36 10.32 7.34 10.92
C HIS A 36 9.96 8.80 10.64
N PHE A 37 9.13 9.45 11.46
CA PHE A 37 8.80 10.86 11.29
C PHE A 37 10.00 11.79 11.48
N ILE A 38 10.98 11.36 12.27
CA ILE A 38 12.16 12.17 12.62
C ILE A 38 13.38 11.71 11.83
N HIS A 39 13.66 10.40 11.82
CA HIS A 39 14.93 9.89 11.32
C HIS A 39 14.95 9.69 9.80
N VAL A 40 13.81 9.39 9.19
CA VAL A 40 13.68 9.08 7.75
C VAL A 40 12.36 9.63 7.20
N PRO A 41 12.18 10.97 7.19
CA PRO A 41 10.93 11.58 6.76
C PRO A 41 10.57 11.13 5.34
N PHE A 42 9.27 10.96 5.08
CA PHE A 42 8.71 10.44 3.82
C PHE A 42 9.12 9.01 3.45
N TYR A 43 9.75 8.23 4.33
CA TYR A 43 10.07 6.84 3.99
C TYR A 43 8.83 5.93 3.98
N VAL A 44 7.88 6.15 4.90
CA VAL A 44 6.80 5.19 5.16
C VAL A 44 5.76 5.09 4.05
N TYR A 45 5.63 6.08 3.15
CA TYR A 45 4.70 5.97 2.02
C TYR A 45 5.12 4.82 1.08
N ALA A 46 6.43 4.55 1.00
CA ALA A 46 6.97 3.50 0.14
C ALA A 46 6.44 2.12 0.55
N TYR A 47 6.14 1.88 1.83
CA TYR A 47 5.51 0.63 2.27
C TYR A 47 4.11 0.45 1.69
N ASN A 48 3.27 1.48 1.78
CA ASN A 48 1.90 1.42 1.27
C ASN A 48 1.89 1.28 -0.26
N MET A 49 2.74 2.04 -0.94
CA MET A 49 2.92 1.95 -2.39
C MET A 49 3.40 0.55 -2.79
N ALA A 50 4.47 0.03 -2.16
CA ALA A 50 5.02 -1.28 -2.49
C ALA A 50 4.04 -2.43 -2.20
N ASN A 51 3.30 -2.36 -1.09
CA ASN A 51 2.28 -3.35 -0.77
C ASN A 51 1.20 -3.40 -1.85
N LEU A 52 0.62 -2.25 -2.21
CA LEU A 52 -0.41 -2.22 -3.25
C LEU A 52 0.15 -2.60 -4.62
N LEU A 53 1.39 -2.22 -4.93
CA LEU A 53 2.09 -2.58 -6.15
C LEU A 53 2.22 -4.10 -6.28
N VAL A 54 2.70 -4.79 -5.25
CA VAL A 54 2.86 -6.26 -5.27
C VAL A 54 1.51 -6.96 -5.40
N ILE A 55 0.46 -6.44 -4.76
CA ILE A 55 -0.90 -6.99 -4.91
C ILE A 55 -1.42 -6.80 -6.34
N ALA A 56 -1.21 -5.63 -6.95
CA ALA A 56 -1.60 -5.37 -8.33
C ALA A 56 -0.81 -6.24 -9.33
N LEU A 57 0.50 -6.42 -9.12
CA LEU A 57 1.34 -7.35 -9.87
C LEU A 57 0.88 -8.81 -9.71
N TYR A 58 0.44 -9.19 -8.51
CA TYR A 58 -0.14 -10.52 -8.28
C TYR A 58 -1.46 -10.69 -9.02
N GLN A 59 -2.31 -9.66 -9.06
CA GLN A 59 -3.52 -9.68 -9.87
C GLN A 59 -3.19 -9.83 -11.37
N MET A 60 -2.16 -9.14 -11.88
CA MET A 60 -1.67 -9.36 -13.25
C MET A 60 -1.20 -10.81 -13.47
N TYR A 61 -0.48 -11.39 -12.51
CA TYR A 61 -0.12 -12.81 -12.57
C TYR A 61 -1.35 -13.72 -12.65
N LEU A 62 -2.42 -13.41 -11.92
CA LEU A 62 -3.65 -14.19 -11.98
C LEU A 62 -4.35 -14.10 -13.33
N GLU A 63 -4.21 -12.98 -14.05
CA GLU A 63 -4.78 -12.73 -15.38
C GLU A 63 -3.94 -13.38 -16.50
N GLU A 64 -2.62 -13.18 -16.46
CA GLU A 64 -1.69 -13.58 -17.53
C GLU A 64 -1.02 -14.95 -17.31
N LYS A 65 -1.03 -15.45 -16.07
CA LYS A 65 -0.43 -16.73 -15.66
C LYS A 65 1.04 -16.88 -16.06
N ASP A 66 1.35 -17.80 -16.96
CA ASP A 66 2.72 -18.15 -17.35
C ASP A 66 3.41 -17.02 -18.12
N GLU A 67 2.65 -16.16 -18.82
CA GLU A 67 3.19 -15.03 -19.56
C GLU A 67 3.75 -13.93 -18.62
N PHE A 68 3.26 -13.84 -17.39
CA PHE A 68 3.73 -12.89 -16.40
C PHE A 68 5.06 -13.29 -15.74
N LYS A 69 5.31 -14.60 -15.59
CA LYS A 69 6.51 -15.11 -14.90
C LYS A 69 7.83 -14.51 -15.42
N PRO A 70 8.11 -14.47 -16.74
CA PRO A 70 9.34 -13.84 -17.24
C PRO A 70 9.39 -12.34 -16.96
N LYS A 71 8.25 -11.63 -16.96
CA LYS A 71 8.16 -10.21 -16.59
C LYS A 71 8.61 -9.99 -15.15
N PHE A 72 8.12 -10.81 -14.22
CA PHE A 72 8.51 -10.71 -12.81
C PHE A 72 9.99 -11.04 -12.57
N VAL A 73 10.53 -12.05 -13.24
CA VAL A 73 11.97 -12.36 -13.17
C VAL A 73 12.81 -11.20 -13.71
N LYS A 74 12.39 -10.57 -14.81
CA LYS A 74 13.04 -9.38 -15.35
C LYS A 74 13.05 -8.23 -14.35
N LEU A 75 11.94 -7.95 -13.68
CA LEU A 75 11.88 -6.97 -12.59
C LEU A 75 12.94 -7.28 -11.52
N LEU A 76 12.93 -8.49 -10.94
CA LEU A 76 13.88 -8.84 -9.89
C LEU A 76 15.34 -8.75 -10.34
N SER A 77 15.62 -9.00 -11.63
CA SER A 77 16.97 -8.98 -12.18
C SER A 77 17.64 -7.60 -12.20
N VAL A 78 16.86 -6.50 -12.25
CA VAL A 78 17.44 -5.15 -12.39
C VAL A 78 17.95 -4.57 -11.06
N GLY A 79 17.53 -5.13 -9.93
CA GLY A 79 17.94 -4.65 -8.60
C GLY A 79 17.64 -3.14 -8.44
N THR A 80 18.66 -2.37 -8.08
CA THR A 80 18.56 -0.91 -7.90
C THR A 80 19.12 -0.11 -9.08
N SER A 81 19.27 -0.72 -10.26
CA SER A 81 19.88 -0.06 -11.42
C SER A 81 18.93 0.87 -12.18
N LEU A 82 17.61 0.78 -11.94
CA LEU A 82 16.55 1.57 -12.56
C LEU A 82 15.67 2.24 -11.50
N THR A 83 15.00 3.34 -11.86
CA THR A 83 13.94 3.90 -11.00
C THR A 83 12.71 2.97 -11.00
N PRO A 84 11.82 3.05 -9.99
CA PRO A 84 10.58 2.28 -9.97
C PRO A 84 9.73 2.43 -11.24
N GLU A 85 9.64 3.66 -11.77
CA GLU A 85 8.91 3.97 -13.01
C GLU A 85 9.53 3.25 -14.21
N GLN A 86 10.85 3.34 -14.37
CA GLN A 86 11.56 2.69 -15.48
C GLN A 86 11.45 1.16 -15.39
N MET A 87 11.63 0.63 -14.18
CA MET A 87 11.53 -0.80 -13.90
C MET A 87 10.15 -1.37 -14.26
N LEU A 88 9.07 -0.67 -13.91
CA LEU A 88 7.70 -1.10 -14.18
C LEU A 88 7.29 -0.90 -15.65
N ALA A 89 7.80 0.14 -16.31
CA ALA A 89 7.58 0.35 -17.73
C ALA A 89 8.10 -0.81 -18.59
N GLU A 90 9.21 -1.47 -18.20
CA GLU A 90 9.77 -2.66 -18.88
C GLU A 90 8.79 -3.85 -18.95
N ILE A 91 7.79 -3.89 -18.07
CA ILE A 91 6.75 -4.93 -18.06
C ILE A 91 5.37 -4.40 -18.47
N GLY A 92 5.31 -3.18 -19.00
CA GLY A 92 4.09 -2.54 -19.48
C GLY A 92 3.21 -1.95 -18.38
N VAL A 93 3.77 -1.61 -17.22
CA VAL A 93 3.05 -0.98 -16.10
C VAL A 93 3.39 0.51 -16.03
N ASP A 94 2.37 1.36 -16.07
CA ASP A 94 2.48 2.80 -15.80
C ASP A 94 2.03 3.10 -14.37
N LEU A 95 2.94 3.68 -13.56
CA LEU A 95 2.65 4.06 -12.18
C LEU A 95 1.60 5.18 -12.07
N ASN A 96 1.38 5.96 -13.12
CA ASN A 96 0.40 7.04 -13.14
C ASN A 96 -0.99 6.57 -13.57
N ASP A 97 -1.14 5.30 -13.99
CA ASP A 97 -2.42 4.75 -14.41
C ASP A 97 -3.23 4.29 -13.19
N PRO A 98 -4.33 4.96 -12.84
CA PRO A 98 -5.17 4.56 -11.72
C PRO A 98 -5.81 3.18 -11.93
N THR A 99 -5.99 2.74 -13.18
CA THR A 99 -6.61 1.43 -13.47
C THR A 99 -5.71 0.27 -13.06
N PHE A 100 -4.39 0.45 -13.12
CA PHE A 100 -3.42 -0.51 -12.61
C PHE A 100 -3.57 -0.70 -11.10
N TRP A 101 -3.61 0.39 -10.33
CA TRP A 101 -3.79 0.35 -8.88
C TRP A 101 -5.14 -0.22 -8.47
N GLN A 102 -6.20 0.11 -9.23
CA GLN A 102 -7.54 -0.40 -8.97
C GLN A 102 -7.61 -1.94 -9.04
N LYS A 103 -6.77 -2.60 -9.86
CA LYS A 103 -6.66 -4.07 -9.86
C LYS A 103 -6.29 -4.62 -8.48
N GLY A 104 -5.32 -4.00 -7.82
CA GLY A 104 -4.89 -4.41 -6.48
C GLY A 104 -5.97 -4.22 -5.42
N ILE A 105 -6.69 -3.10 -5.49
CA ILE A 105 -7.84 -2.83 -4.59
C ILE A 105 -8.95 -3.85 -4.83
N ASN A 106 -9.32 -4.12 -6.08
CA ASN A 106 -10.36 -5.09 -6.42
C ASN A 106 -10.01 -6.50 -5.93
N TYR A 107 -8.73 -6.88 -6.01
CA TYR A 107 -8.27 -8.14 -5.44
C TYR A 107 -8.52 -8.19 -3.93
N LEU A 108 -8.11 -7.16 -3.18
CA LEU A 108 -8.34 -7.08 -1.74
C LEU A 108 -9.84 -7.13 -1.39
N THR A 109 -10.68 -6.37 -2.09
CA THR A 109 -12.14 -6.41 -1.91
C THR A 109 -12.67 -7.82 -2.09
N SER A 110 -12.27 -8.52 -3.15
CA SER A 110 -12.72 -9.90 -3.38
C SER A 110 -12.29 -10.88 -2.28
N GLN A 111 -11.18 -10.61 -1.59
CA GLN A 111 -10.73 -11.44 -0.47
C GLN A 111 -11.51 -11.15 0.81
N ILE A 112 -11.94 -9.90 1.01
CA ILE A 112 -12.85 -9.50 2.09
C ILE A 112 -14.23 -10.12 1.85
N ASP A 113 -14.78 -10.01 0.65
CA ASP A 113 -16.09 -10.59 0.30
C ASP A 113 -16.12 -12.10 0.59
N LYS A 114 -15.07 -12.84 0.18
CA LYS A 114 -14.92 -14.27 0.49
C LYS A 114 -14.85 -14.57 1.98
N LEU A 115 -14.20 -13.71 2.76
CA LEU A 115 -14.13 -13.88 4.20
C LEU A 115 -15.52 -13.69 4.82
N GLU A 116 -16.27 -12.68 4.38
CA GLU A 116 -17.63 -12.41 4.83
C GLU A 116 -18.59 -13.57 4.52
N GLU A 117 -18.47 -14.18 3.36
CA GLU A 117 -19.24 -15.39 3.00
C GLU A 117 -18.98 -16.59 3.90
N LEU A 118 -17.79 -16.69 4.53
CA LEU A 118 -17.43 -17.80 5.41
C LEU A 118 -17.88 -17.61 6.86
N ILE A 119 -18.16 -16.37 7.27
CA ILE A 119 -18.57 -16.04 8.64
C ILE A 119 -20.06 -15.75 8.79
N ASN A 120 -20.77 -15.57 7.67
CA ASN A 120 -22.24 -15.47 7.61
C ASN A 120 -22.89 -16.85 7.49
#